data_AF-A0A4U1FCJ0-F1
#
_entry.id   AF-A0A4U1FCJ0-F1
#
_cell.length_a   1.000
_cell.length_b   1.000
_cell.length_c   1.000
_cell.angle_alpha   90.00
_cell.angle_beta   90.00
_cell.angle_gamma   90.00
#
_symmetry.space_group_name_H-M   'P 1'
#
loop_
_entity.id
_entity.type
_entity.pdbx_description
1 polymer ?
#
loop_
_entity_poly.entity_id
_entity_poly.type
_entity_poly.pdbx_seq_one_letter_code
_entity_poly.pdbx_strand_id
1 'polypeptide(L)'
;AETHIKGFTLNDAANSRLIITQVRRDYLKDALTTLKTALDLEQIPSRIAVTRLIQACALKGDTESIQDIQKLVNGLEDSIGLSRMVFINNIALAQIKNSNIDGAIEDIENMLTSGNQTMELQYFGLAYLFRKVIEERLEPALEKISIMAERLANQFAIYKPVTDLFLQLVDSGKVDDARALLQAPTVKSLLELIPELTEKEEAYTSIMKSYALDSDVASAKALYENLTAKDVKLNDLFLKRYAVLLKNAGESVPFTEPPESFEFYAKQLKESKENPL
;
A
#
# COMPACT_ATOMS: atom_id res chain seq x y z
N ALA A 1 -5.19 11.32 41.66
CA ALA A 1 -5.90 12.61 41.64
C ALA A 1 -7.08 12.48 40.71
N GLU A 2 -8.21 12.01 41.24
CA GLU A 2 -9.48 11.93 40.51
C GLU A 2 -10.19 13.27 40.64
N THR A 3 -9.97 14.15 39.67
CA THR A 3 -10.79 15.36 39.51
C THR A 3 -12.02 14.99 38.68
N HIS A 4 -12.97 14.26 39.28
CA HIS A 4 -14.30 14.08 38.71
C HIS A 4 -15.10 15.38 38.90
N ILE A 5 -15.01 16.28 37.92
CA ILE A 5 -16.00 17.35 37.79
C ILE A 5 -17.32 16.67 37.42
N LYS A 6 -18.28 16.61 38.36
CA LYS A 6 -19.62 16.05 38.13
C LYS A 6 -20.25 16.72 36.91
N GLY A 7 -20.62 15.93 35.91
CA GLY A 7 -21.27 16.40 34.68
C GLY A 7 -20.32 16.85 33.56
N PHE A 8 -19.00 16.79 33.76
CA PHE A 8 -18.05 17.03 32.67
C PHE A 8 -17.90 15.77 31.81
N THR A 9 -18.46 15.80 30.61
CA THR A 9 -18.22 14.81 29.56
C THR A 9 -17.24 15.39 28.54
N LEU A 10 -16.26 14.58 28.13
CA LEU A 10 -15.37 14.95 27.02
C LEU A 10 -16.21 15.07 25.76
N ASN A 11 -15.88 16.04 24.90
CA ASN A 11 -16.48 16.15 23.56
C ASN A 11 -15.72 15.31 22.53
N ASP A 12 -16.24 15.23 21.31
CA ASP A 12 -15.70 14.44 20.19
C ASP A 12 -14.20 14.66 19.97
N ALA A 13 -13.75 15.92 20.00
CA ALA A 13 -12.36 16.30 19.80
C ALA A 13 -11.47 15.85 20.98
N ALA A 14 -11.96 16.01 22.21
CA ALA A 14 -11.24 15.61 23.41
C ALA A 14 -11.15 14.07 23.53
N ASN A 15 -12.23 13.35 23.26
CA ASN A 15 -12.24 11.88 23.19
C ASN A 15 -11.31 11.36 22.08
N SER A 16 -11.31 12.00 20.91
CA SER A 16 -10.37 11.66 19.83
C SER A 16 -8.91 11.77 20.26
N ARG A 17 -8.55 12.86 20.95
CA ARG A 17 -7.18 13.07 21.47
C ARG A 17 -6.83 12.09 22.58
N LEU A 18 -7.79 11.76 23.44
CA LEU A 18 -7.61 10.79 24.51
C LEU A 18 -7.32 9.40 23.95
N ILE A 19 -8.14 8.92 23.01
CA ILE A 19 -7.94 7.63 22.32
C ILE A 19 -6.54 7.57 21.68
N ILE A 20 -6.15 8.60 20.90
CA ILE A 20 -4.82 8.66 20.27
C ILE A 20 -3.71 8.60 21.32
N THR A 21 -3.88 9.28 22.46
CA THR A 21 -2.87 9.30 23.53
C THR A 21 -2.77 7.94 24.23
N GLN A 22 -3.89 7.29 24.52
CA GLN A 22 -3.93 5.94 25.09
C GLN A 22 -3.30 4.92 24.14
N VAL A 23 -3.62 4.97 22.85
CA VAL A 23 -3.00 4.11 21.82
C VAL A 23 -1.48 4.29 21.79
N ARG A 24 -0.98 5.54 21.80
CA ARG A 24 0.46 5.83 21.83
C ARG A 24 1.17 5.33 23.09
N ARG A 25 0.42 5.13 24.19
CA ARG A 25 0.92 4.60 25.47
C ARG A 25 0.68 3.10 25.61
N ASP A 26 0.19 2.43 24.56
CA ASP A 26 -0.15 0.99 24.56
C ASP A 26 -1.30 0.62 25.52
N TYR A 27 -2.15 1.59 25.88
CA TYR A 27 -3.33 1.39 26.72
C TYR A 27 -4.57 1.08 25.86
N LEU A 28 -4.50 -0.01 25.09
CA LEU A 28 -5.51 -0.34 24.09
C LEU A 28 -6.88 -0.66 24.68
N LYS A 29 -6.92 -1.32 25.86
CA LYS A 29 -8.17 -1.59 26.58
C LYS A 29 -8.87 -0.30 27.00
N ASP A 30 -8.11 0.65 27.55
CA ASP A 30 -8.64 1.96 27.95
C ASP A 30 -9.12 2.77 26.74
N ALA A 31 -8.38 2.70 25.62
CA ALA A 31 -8.76 3.33 24.37
C ALA A 31 -10.07 2.76 23.80
N LEU A 32 -10.26 1.43 23.86
CA LEU A 32 -11.49 0.76 23.47
C LEU A 32 -12.66 1.19 24.35
N THR A 33 -12.47 1.20 25.67
CA THR A 33 -13.49 1.69 26.61
C THR A 33 -13.86 3.13 26.33
N THR A 34 -12.86 3.99 26.06
CA THR A 34 -13.08 5.41 25.73
C THR A 34 -13.88 5.57 24.44
N LEU A 35 -13.55 4.81 23.38
CA LEU A 35 -14.31 4.80 22.14
C LEU A 35 -15.76 4.38 22.37
N LYS A 36 -15.98 3.27 23.09
CA LYS A 36 -17.32 2.78 23.41
C LYS A 36 -18.15 3.82 24.17
N THR A 37 -17.59 4.39 25.23
CA THR A 37 -18.28 5.43 26.03
C THR A 37 -18.59 6.67 25.21
N ALA A 38 -17.72 7.07 24.28
CA ALA A 38 -18.01 8.20 23.40
C ALA A 38 -19.21 7.90 22.47
N LEU A 39 -19.22 6.73 21.83
CA LEU A 39 -20.31 6.32 20.94
C LEU A 39 -21.64 6.14 21.70
N ASP A 40 -21.61 5.58 22.92
CA ASP A 40 -22.79 5.46 23.80
C ASP A 40 -23.38 6.84 24.18
N LEU A 41 -22.58 7.90 24.12
CA LEU A 41 -22.98 9.30 24.34
C LEU A 41 -23.32 10.03 23.03
N GLU A 42 -23.53 9.30 21.93
CA GLU A 42 -23.83 9.84 20.59
C GLU A 42 -22.73 10.75 20.02
N GLN A 43 -21.51 10.64 20.53
CA GLN A 43 -20.35 11.40 20.03
C GLN A 43 -19.66 10.63 18.91
N ILE A 44 -19.03 11.36 17.99
CA ILE A 44 -18.38 10.77 16.82
C ILE A 44 -16.87 11.06 16.90
N PRO A 45 -16.08 10.16 17.53
CA PRO A 45 -14.62 10.28 17.49
C PRO A 45 -14.10 10.32 16.05
N SER A 46 -13.04 11.10 15.84
CA SER A 46 -12.46 11.31 14.52
C SER A 46 -11.97 10.00 13.88
N ARG A 47 -12.08 9.93 12.54
CA ARG A 47 -11.50 8.86 11.71
C ARG A 47 -10.11 8.42 12.13
N ILE A 48 -9.23 9.39 12.39
CA ILE A 48 -7.82 9.15 12.73
C ILE A 48 -7.69 8.43 14.08
N ALA A 49 -8.50 8.80 15.07
CA ALA A 49 -8.47 8.16 16.38
C ALA A 49 -8.88 6.69 16.29
N VAL A 50 -10.00 6.42 15.62
CA VAL A 50 -10.51 5.05 15.43
C VAL A 50 -9.56 4.21 14.58
N THR A 51 -9.04 4.77 13.49
CA THR A 51 -8.07 4.07 12.61
C THR A 51 -6.80 3.69 13.38
N ARG A 52 -6.24 4.60 14.19
CA ARG A 52 -5.03 4.31 14.97
C ARG A 52 -5.26 3.22 16.03
N LEU A 53 -6.44 3.20 16.66
CA LEU A 53 -6.79 2.14 17.59
C LEU A 53 -6.84 0.78 16.89
N ILE A 54 -7.56 0.69 15.76
CA ILE A 54 -7.63 -0.54 14.95
C ILE A 54 -6.23 -1.02 14.53
N GLN A 55 -5.39 -0.11 14.02
CA GLN A 55 -4.03 -0.43 13.60
C GLN A 55 -3.14 -0.92 14.75
N ALA A 56 -3.30 -0.34 15.94
CA ALA A 56 -2.55 -0.77 17.12
C ALA A 56 -2.98 -2.16 17.60
N CYS A 57 -4.29 -2.45 17.62
CA CYS A 57 -4.79 -3.81 17.87
C CYS A 57 -4.22 -4.81 16.85
N ALA A 58 -4.17 -4.44 15.57
CA ALA A 58 -3.63 -5.31 14.52
C ALA A 58 -2.16 -5.65 14.71
N LEU A 59 -1.34 -4.67 15.11
CA LEU A 59 0.08 -4.90 15.41
C LEU A 59 0.29 -5.81 16.63
N LYS A 60 -0.71 -5.95 17.51
CA LYS A 60 -0.69 -6.90 18.63
C LYS A 60 -1.25 -8.27 18.26
N GLY A 61 -1.76 -8.45 17.04
CA GLY A 61 -2.47 -9.66 16.66
C GLY A 61 -3.89 -9.74 17.24
N ASP A 62 -4.44 -8.65 17.78
CA ASP A 62 -5.73 -8.68 18.45
C ASP A 62 -6.90 -8.56 17.46
N THR A 63 -7.26 -9.68 16.83
CA THR A 63 -8.38 -9.77 15.88
C THR A 63 -9.73 -9.52 16.56
N GLU A 64 -9.87 -9.94 17.82
CA GLU A 64 -11.12 -9.83 18.58
C GLU A 64 -11.48 -8.36 18.82
N SER A 65 -10.53 -7.57 19.32
CA SER A 65 -10.74 -6.13 19.52
C SER A 65 -11.07 -5.41 18.22
N ILE A 66 -10.47 -5.78 17.08
CA ILE A 66 -10.78 -5.16 15.79
C ILE A 66 -12.22 -5.48 15.36
N GLN A 67 -12.67 -6.72 15.53
CA GLN A 67 -14.03 -7.13 15.23
C GLN A 67 -15.04 -6.44 16.16
N ASP A 68 -14.70 -6.26 17.42
CA ASP A 68 -15.55 -5.54 18.37
C ASP A 68 -15.64 -4.05 18.03
N ILE A 69 -14.54 -3.41 17.63
CA ILE A 69 -14.58 -2.05 17.08
C ILE A 69 -15.48 -1.99 15.84
N GLN A 70 -15.37 -2.97 14.94
CA GLN A 70 -16.21 -3.02 13.73
C GLN A 70 -17.70 -3.09 14.07
N LYS A 71 -18.08 -3.91 15.07
CA LYS A 71 -19.47 -3.99 15.54
C LYS A 71 -19.92 -2.68 16.21
N LEU A 72 -19.04 -2.04 16.99
CA LEU A 72 -19.33 -0.79 17.69
C LEU A 72 -19.61 0.37 16.72
N VAL A 73 -18.91 0.42 15.59
CA VAL A 73 -19.08 1.49 14.59
C VAL A 73 -20.06 1.13 13.48
N ASN A 74 -20.73 -0.02 13.57
CA ASN A 74 -21.65 -0.49 12.54
C ASN A 74 -22.85 0.46 12.39
N GLY A 75 -23.08 0.96 11.17
CA GLY A 75 -24.06 2.01 10.87
C GLY A 75 -23.54 3.45 11.08
N LEU A 76 -22.31 3.61 11.55
CA LEU A 76 -21.65 4.92 11.76
C LEU A 76 -20.41 5.09 10.87
N GLU A 77 -20.13 4.15 9.97
CA GLU A 77 -18.92 4.15 9.15
C GLU A 77 -18.81 5.40 8.28
N ASP A 78 -19.91 5.80 7.62
CA ASP A 78 -19.94 6.99 6.77
C ASP A 78 -19.78 8.28 7.60
N SER A 79 -20.40 8.34 8.77
CA SER A 79 -20.31 9.48 9.69
C SER A 79 -18.90 9.68 10.24
N ILE A 80 -18.20 8.58 10.55
CA ILE A 80 -16.81 8.61 11.01
C ILE A 80 -15.84 8.76 9.82
N GLY A 81 -16.26 8.36 8.61
CA GLY A 81 -15.42 8.30 7.41
C GLY A 81 -14.50 7.07 7.36
N LEU A 82 -14.94 5.94 7.90
CA LEU A 82 -14.19 4.68 7.90
C LEU A 82 -14.49 3.85 6.65
N SER A 83 -13.45 3.55 5.88
CA SER A 83 -13.55 2.59 4.78
C SER A 83 -13.56 1.16 5.33
N ARG A 84 -14.35 0.28 4.71
CA ARG A 84 -14.31 -1.17 4.95
C ARG A 84 -12.91 -1.76 4.78
N MET A 85 -12.06 -1.16 3.92
CA MET A 85 -10.67 -1.58 3.74
C MET A 85 -9.83 -1.44 5.01
N VAL A 86 -10.16 -0.50 5.91
CA VAL A 86 -9.46 -0.37 7.19
C VAL A 86 -9.62 -1.65 8.01
N PHE A 87 -10.82 -2.23 8.06
CA PHE A 87 -11.05 -3.49 8.78
C PHE A 87 -10.40 -4.68 8.07
N ILE A 88 -10.60 -4.83 6.76
CA ILE A 88 -10.04 -5.96 5.99
C ILE A 88 -8.52 -6.04 6.13
N ASN A 89 -7.82 -4.92 5.89
CA ASN A 89 -6.36 -4.88 5.97
C ASN A 89 -5.84 -5.17 7.39
N ASN A 90 -6.51 -4.65 8.42
CA ASN A 90 -6.03 -4.77 9.80
C ASN A 90 -6.40 -6.13 10.44
N ILE A 91 -7.52 -6.75 10.06
CA ILE A 91 -7.84 -8.13 10.46
C ILE A 91 -6.82 -9.10 9.85
N ALA A 92 -6.53 -8.98 8.55
CA ALA A 92 -5.51 -9.79 7.90
C ALA A 92 -4.12 -9.62 8.55
N LEU A 93 -3.73 -8.38 8.85
CA LEU A 93 -2.47 -8.12 9.57
C LEU A 93 -2.47 -8.77 10.96
N ALA A 94 -3.57 -8.69 11.70
CA ALA A 94 -3.68 -9.29 13.02
C ALA A 94 -3.56 -10.83 12.97
N GLN A 95 -4.22 -11.46 12.00
CA GLN A 95 -4.10 -12.91 11.74
C GLN A 95 -2.65 -13.30 11.43
N ILE A 96 -1.97 -12.55 10.56
CA ILE A 96 -0.55 -12.76 10.23
C ILE A 96 0.34 -12.62 11.48
N LYS A 97 0.10 -11.60 12.32
CA LYS A 97 0.83 -11.40 13.57
C LYS A 97 0.59 -12.53 14.60
N ASN A 98 -0.53 -13.24 14.49
CA ASN A 98 -0.83 -14.45 15.26
C ASN A 98 -0.36 -15.75 14.59
N SER A 99 0.52 -15.67 13.59
CA SER A 99 1.01 -16.81 12.81
C SER A 99 -0.07 -17.54 11.99
N ASN A 100 -1.29 -16.99 11.87
CA ASN A 100 -2.35 -17.50 11.01
C ASN A 100 -2.28 -16.86 9.62
N ILE A 101 -1.16 -17.08 8.93
CA ILE A 101 -0.90 -16.48 7.61
C ILE A 101 -1.84 -17.09 6.55
N ASP A 102 -2.02 -18.41 6.57
CA ASP A 102 -2.84 -19.10 5.57
C ASP A 102 -4.30 -18.69 5.64
N GLY A 103 -4.86 -18.56 6.85
CA GLY A 103 -6.22 -18.07 7.03
C GLY A 103 -6.40 -16.63 6.53
N ALA A 104 -5.42 -15.76 6.78
CA ALA A 104 -5.48 -14.38 6.27
C ALA A 104 -5.48 -14.31 4.74
N ILE A 105 -4.68 -15.17 4.10
CA ILE A 105 -4.60 -15.28 2.64
C ILE A 105 -5.90 -15.84 2.07
N GLU A 106 -6.41 -16.92 2.63
CA GLU A 106 -7.68 -17.54 2.21
C GLU A 106 -8.85 -16.54 2.30
N ASP A 107 -8.93 -15.77 3.39
CA ASP A 107 -9.94 -14.73 3.57
C ASP A 107 -9.86 -13.66 2.48
N ILE A 108 -8.65 -13.17 2.15
CA ILE A 108 -8.44 -12.17 1.09
C ILE A 108 -8.83 -12.74 -0.28
N GLU A 109 -8.40 -13.96 -0.59
CA GLU A 109 -8.71 -14.60 -1.87
C GLU A 109 -10.20 -14.84 -2.04
N ASN A 110 -10.88 -15.31 -1.00
CA ASN A 110 -12.32 -15.50 -1.02
C ASN A 110 -13.05 -14.17 -1.29
N MET A 111 -12.60 -13.06 -0.70
CA MET A 111 -13.18 -11.74 -0.98
C MET A 111 -12.96 -11.27 -2.43
N LEU A 112 -11.81 -11.61 -3.02
CA LEU A 112 -11.46 -11.20 -4.38
C LEU A 112 -12.06 -12.10 -5.47
N THR A 113 -12.28 -13.38 -5.18
CA THR A 113 -12.70 -14.38 -6.17
C THR A 113 -14.19 -14.77 -6.08
N SER A 114 -14.84 -14.51 -4.94
CA SER A 114 -16.28 -14.79 -4.81
C SER A 114 -17.12 -13.87 -5.70
N GLY A 115 -18.06 -14.44 -6.46
CA GLY A 115 -18.93 -13.67 -7.38
C GLY A 115 -19.92 -12.71 -6.72
N ASN A 116 -19.95 -12.65 -5.38
CA ASN A 116 -20.78 -11.74 -4.58
C ASN A 116 -19.96 -10.51 -4.12
N GLN A 117 -19.24 -9.90 -5.04
CA GLN A 117 -18.47 -8.70 -4.73
C GLN A 117 -19.41 -7.55 -4.39
N THR A 118 -19.51 -7.25 -3.09
CA THR A 118 -20.18 -6.04 -2.57
C THR A 118 -19.33 -4.78 -2.75
N MET A 119 -18.12 -4.92 -3.30
CA MET A 119 -17.16 -3.84 -3.55
C MET A 119 -16.53 -4.01 -4.92
N GLU A 120 -16.43 -2.92 -5.68
CA GLU A 120 -15.68 -2.93 -6.93
C GLU A 120 -14.19 -3.20 -6.65
N LEU A 121 -13.59 -4.11 -7.42
CA LEU A 121 -12.19 -4.53 -7.26
C LEU A 121 -11.20 -3.37 -7.28
N GLN A 122 -11.51 -2.28 -7.96
CA GLN A 122 -10.68 -1.07 -8.01
C GLN A 122 -10.47 -0.42 -6.62
N TYR A 123 -11.42 -0.58 -5.69
CA TYR A 123 -11.31 -0.05 -4.33
C TYR A 123 -10.74 -1.07 -3.33
N PHE A 124 -10.41 -2.28 -3.77
CA PHE A 124 -9.81 -3.32 -2.94
C PHE A 124 -8.29 -3.13 -2.85
N GLY A 125 -7.86 -2.23 -1.96
CA GLY A 125 -6.44 -1.91 -1.75
C GLY A 125 -5.80 -2.70 -0.61
N LEU A 126 -4.69 -3.37 -0.89
CA LEU A 126 -3.89 -4.14 0.09
C LEU A 126 -2.55 -3.46 0.42
N ALA A 127 -2.29 -2.27 -0.13
CA ALA A 127 -1.06 -1.52 0.09
C ALA A 127 -0.71 -1.33 1.58
N TYR A 128 -1.70 -1.07 2.45
CA TYR A 128 -1.44 -0.92 3.89
C TYR A 128 -0.91 -2.22 4.51
N LEU A 129 -1.57 -3.36 4.24
CA LEU A 129 -1.17 -4.67 4.72
C LEU A 129 0.25 -5.01 4.27
N PHE A 130 0.51 -4.90 2.97
CA PHE A 130 1.81 -5.25 2.38
C PHE A 130 2.93 -4.38 2.94
N ARG A 131 2.69 -3.07 3.05
CA ARG A 131 3.64 -2.15 3.69
C ARG A 131 3.99 -2.62 5.10
N LYS A 132 2.99 -3.00 5.90
CA LYS A 132 3.22 -3.45 7.28
C LYS A 132 3.95 -4.77 7.37
N VAL A 133 3.65 -5.73 6.50
CA VAL A 133 4.38 -7.01 6.39
C VAL A 133 5.87 -6.77 6.09
N ILE A 134 6.16 -5.83 5.19
CA ILE A 134 7.53 -5.46 4.82
C ILE A 134 8.24 -4.69 5.95
N GLU A 135 7.61 -3.66 6.52
CA GLU A 135 8.15 -2.84 7.61
C GLU A 135 8.48 -3.69 8.86
N GLU A 136 7.61 -4.64 9.19
CA GLU A 136 7.77 -5.56 10.33
C GLU A 136 8.67 -6.78 10.01
N ARG A 137 9.22 -6.87 8.79
CA ARG A 137 10.10 -7.95 8.32
C ARG A 137 9.49 -9.36 8.49
N LEU A 138 8.20 -9.49 8.18
CA LEU A 138 7.47 -10.76 8.28
C LEU A 138 7.70 -11.60 7.03
N GLU A 139 8.95 -12.06 6.82
CA GLU A 139 9.38 -12.72 5.58
C GLU A 139 8.51 -13.94 5.18
N PRO A 140 8.10 -14.84 6.10
CA PRO A 140 7.20 -15.95 5.74
C PRO A 140 5.83 -15.49 5.22
N ALA A 141 5.34 -14.35 5.72
CA ALA A 141 4.09 -13.77 5.24
C ALA A 141 4.27 -13.08 3.89
N LEU A 142 5.40 -12.39 3.69
CA LEU A 142 5.74 -11.74 2.43
C LEU A 142 5.85 -12.76 1.28
N GLU A 143 6.51 -13.90 1.52
CA GLU A 143 6.63 -14.99 0.55
C GLU A 143 5.25 -15.52 0.13
N LYS A 144 4.40 -15.88 1.10
CA LYS A 144 3.05 -16.40 0.82
C LYS A 144 2.15 -15.36 0.15
N ILE A 145 2.25 -14.08 0.53
CA ILE A 145 1.53 -12.98 -0.11
C ILE A 145 1.98 -12.80 -1.56
N SER A 146 3.27 -12.96 -1.86
CA SER A 146 3.80 -12.87 -3.22
C SER A 146 3.22 -13.97 -4.10
N ILE A 147 3.23 -15.22 -3.60
CA ILE A 147 2.61 -16.37 -4.28
C ILE A 147 1.11 -16.14 -4.52
N MET A 148 0.38 -15.64 -3.51
CA MET A 148 -1.04 -15.31 -3.62
C MET A 148 -1.27 -14.23 -4.71
N ALA A 149 -0.50 -13.14 -4.69
CA ALA A 149 -0.65 -12.05 -5.64
C ALA A 149 -0.36 -12.49 -7.09
N GLU A 150 0.69 -13.28 -7.29
CA GLU A 150 1.00 -13.87 -8.60
C GLU A 150 -0.08 -14.83 -9.07
N ARG A 151 -0.62 -15.67 -8.18
CA ARG A 151 -1.72 -16.58 -8.49
C ARG A 151 -2.97 -15.82 -8.92
N LEU A 152 -3.36 -14.79 -8.17
CA LEU A 152 -4.52 -13.95 -8.46
C LEU A 152 -4.40 -13.27 -9.83
N ALA A 153 -3.21 -12.77 -10.16
CA ALA A 153 -2.95 -12.16 -11.46
C ALA A 153 -2.99 -13.19 -12.61
N ASN A 154 -2.37 -14.36 -12.43
CA ASN A 154 -2.22 -15.35 -13.51
C ASN A 154 -3.48 -16.19 -13.75
N GLN A 155 -4.19 -16.59 -12.70
CA GLN A 155 -5.30 -17.53 -12.80
C GLN A 155 -6.67 -16.84 -12.83
N PHE A 156 -6.77 -15.66 -12.23
CA PHE A 156 -8.05 -14.95 -12.07
C PHE A 156 -8.09 -13.59 -12.78
N ALA A 157 -6.99 -13.16 -13.41
CA ALA A 157 -6.84 -11.82 -14.00
C ALA A 157 -7.12 -10.68 -12.99
N ILE A 158 -6.84 -10.91 -11.70
CA ILE A 158 -6.98 -9.91 -10.63
C ILE A 158 -5.61 -9.30 -10.37
N TYR A 159 -5.37 -8.12 -10.95
CA TYR A 159 -4.05 -7.50 -10.93
C TYR A 159 -3.81 -6.50 -9.78
N LYS A 160 -4.85 -6.09 -9.07
CA LYS A 160 -4.72 -5.11 -7.97
C LYS A 160 -3.77 -5.54 -6.84
N PRO A 161 -3.79 -6.81 -6.37
CA PRO A 161 -2.85 -7.27 -5.35
C PRO A 161 -1.39 -7.25 -5.82
N VAL A 162 -1.10 -7.73 -7.03
CA VAL A 162 0.29 -7.76 -7.54
C VAL A 162 0.84 -6.36 -7.77
N THR A 163 0.00 -5.42 -8.22
CA THR A 163 0.41 -4.01 -8.38
C THR A 163 0.63 -3.31 -7.04
N ASP A 164 -0.24 -3.53 -6.05
CA ASP A 164 -0.02 -2.99 -4.69
C ASP A 164 1.28 -3.54 -4.09
N LEU A 165 1.53 -4.84 -4.23
CA LEU A 165 2.75 -5.47 -3.72
C LEU A 165 3.99 -4.90 -4.39
N PHE A 166 3.98 -4.79 -5.72
CA PHE A 166 5.08 -4.20 -6.49
C PHE A 166 5.41 -2.79 -6.00
N LEU A 167 4.40 -1.92 -5.87
CA LEU A 167 4.60 -0.55 -5.39
C LEU A 167 5.19 -0.53 -3.98
N GLN A 168 4.72 -1.39 -3.06
CA GLN A 168 5.28 -1.43 -1.70
C GLN A 168 6.71 -1.98 -1.64
N LEU A 169 7.08 -2.93 -2.50
CA LEU A 169 8.47 -3.41 -2.61
C LEU A 169 9.40 -2.31 -3.14
N VAL A 170 8.94 -1.52 -4.11
CA VAL A 170 9.67 -0.36 -4.63
C VAL A 170 9.84 0.72 -3.55
N ASP A 171 8.76 1.10 -2.88
CA ASP A 171 8.76 2.14 -1.84
C ASP A 171 9.65 1.76 -0.65
N SER A 172 9.75 0.47 -0.33
CA SER A 172 10.61 -0.06 0.74
C SER A 172 12.06 -0.30 0.33
N GLY A 173 12.41 -0.09 -0.95
CA GLY A 173 13.76 -0.29 -1.48
C GLY A 173 14.14 -1.75 -1.74
N LYS A 174 13.19 -2.70 -1.63
CA LYS A 174 13.36 -4.12 -1.99
C LYS A 174 13.28 -4.31 -3.52
N VAL A 175 14.22 -3.70 -4.24
CA VAL A 175 14.21 -3.62 -5.72
C VAL A 175 14.37 -4.98 -6.38
N ASP A 176 15.14 -5.89 -5.80
CA ASP A 176 15.35 -7.22 -6.39
C ASP A 176 14.09 -8.10 -6.25
N ASP A 177 13.39 -8.02 -5.10
CA ASP A 177 12.10 -8.68 -4.90
C ASP A 177 11.03 -8.10 -5.85
N ALA A 178 10.99 -6.77 -5.99
CA ALA A 178 10.12 -6.10 -6.95
C ALA A 178 10.41 -6.55 -8.39
N ARG A 179 11.69 -6.73 -8.74
CA ARG A 179 12.11 -7.25 -10.05
C ARG A 179 11.71 -8.70 -10.25
N ALA A 180 11.88 -9.56 -9.25
CA ALA A 180 11.45 -10.96 -9.35
C ALA A 180 9.94 -11.03 -9.62
N LEU A 181 9.16 -10.19 -8.95
CA LEU A 181 7.72 -10.06 -9.20
C LEU A 181 7.42 -9.60 -10.64
N LEU A 182 8.30 -8.77 -11.24
CA LEU A 182 8.24 -8.34 -12.63
C LEU A 182 8.70 -9.39 -13.67
N GLN A 183 9.43 -10.42 -13.25
CA GLN A 183 9.93 -11.46 -14.16
C GLN A 183 8.96 -12.64 -14.30
N ALA A 184 7.91 -12.69 -13.48
CA ALA A 184 6.78 -13.58 -13.70
C ALA A 184 6.14 -13.27 -15.08
N PRO A 185 5.77 -14.29 -15.88
CA PRO A 185 5.28 -14.13 -17.26
C PRO A 185 4.08 -13.19 -17.42
N THR A 186 3.46 -12.79 -16.32
CA THR A 186 2.35 -11.84 -16.19
C THR A 186 2.72 -10.39 -16.50
N VAL A 187 3.97 -9.97 -16.26
CA VAL A 187 4.32 -8.53 -16.19
C VAL A 187 4.58 -7.89 -17.54
N LYS A 188 5.03 -8.68 -18.51
CA LYS A 188 5.08 -8.22 -19.90
C LYS A 188 3.69 -7.82 -20.41
N SER A 189 2.64 -8.43 -19.85
CA SER A 189 1.25 -8.06 -20.11
C SER A 189 0.70 -6.98 -19.16
N LEU A 190 1.27 -6.74 -17.97
CA LEU A 190 0.78 -5.69 -17.04
C LEU A 190 0.92 -4.26 -17.61
N LEU A 191 1.96 -3.99 -18.41
CA LEU A 191 2.12 -2.70 -19.13
C LEU A 191 1.09 -2.51 -20.26
N GLU A 192 0.52 -3.60 -20.76
CA GLU A 192 -0.51 -3.60 -21.81
C GLU A 192 -1.93 -3.67 -21.25
N LEU A 193 -2.12 -4.24 -20.05
CA LEU A 193 -3.43 -4.57 -19.46
C LEU A 193 -3.89 -3.68 -18.29
N ILE A 194 -3.03 -2.82 -17.73
CA ILE A 194 -3.37 -2.03 -16.53
C ILE A 194 -3.40 -0.53 -16.85
N PRO A 195 -4.58 0.04 -17.11
CA PRO A 195 -4.77 1.49 -17.21
C PRO A 195 -4.19 2.24 -16.01
N GLU A 196 -4.31 1.72 -14.78
CA GLU A 196 -3.82 2.40 -13.56
C GLU A 196 -2.28 2.43 -13.41
N LEU A 197 -1.53 1.55 -14.08
CA LEU A 197 -0.07 1.63 -14.18
C LEU A 197 0.36 2.63 -15.26
N THR A 198 -0.54 2.94 -16.20
CA THR A 198 -0.30 3.92 -17.26
C THR A 198 -0.19 5.35 -16.72
N GLU A 199 -0.71 5.60 -15.51
CA GLU A 199 -0.79 6.93 -14.91
C GLU A 199 0.30 7.20 -13.84
N LYS A 200 1.26 6.30 -13.62
CA LYS A 200 2.34 6.52 -12.65
C LYS A 200 3.72 6.52 -13.31
N GLU A 201 4.19 7.72 -13.68
CA GLU A 201 5.56 8.00 -14.20
C GLU A 201 6.68 7.35 -13.34
N GLU A 202 6.40 7.13 -12.05
CA GLU A 202 7.31 6.52 -11.08
C GLU A 202 7.57 5.03 -11.33
N ALA A 203 6.55 4.30 -11.81
CA ALA A 203 6.67 2.88 -12.13
C ALA A 203 7.64 2.66 -13.29
N TYR A 204 7.53 3.48 -14.34
CA TYR A 204 8.42 3.41 -15.51
C TYR A 204 9.87 3.69 -15.13
N THR A 205 10.10 4.68 -14.27
CA THR A 205 11.44 5.03 -13.79
C THR A 205 12.10 3.88 -13.04
N SER A 206 11.29 3.16 -12.25
CA SER A 206 11.73 1.99 -11.46
C SER A 206 11.98 0.77 -12.36
N ILE A 207 11.14 0.54 -13.37
CA ILE A 207 11.34 -0.53 -14.36
C ILE A 207 12.60 -0.26 -15.19
N MET A 208 12.82 0.97 -15.65
CA MET A 208 14.02 1.34 -16.41
C MET A 208 15.30 1.21 -15.57
N LYS A 209 15.24 1.51 -14.26
CA LYS A 209 16.33 1.20 -13.33
C LYS A 209 16.65 -0.29 -13.33
N SER A 210 15.64 -1.14 -13.33
CA SER A 210 15.81 -2.60 -13.37
C SER A 210 16.57 -3.03 -14.62
N TYR A 211 16.08 -2.66 -15.79
CA TYR A 211 16.74 -3.03 -17.06
C TYR A 211 18.17 -2.50 -17.16
N ALA A 212 18.43 -1.30 -16.65
CA ALA A 212 19.78 -0.72 -16.61
C ALA A 212 20.74 -1.52 -15.72
N LEU A 213 20.28 -2.09 -14.61
CA LEU A 213 21.10 -2.95 -13.74
C LEU A 213 21.38 -4.31 -14.37
N ASP A 214 20.40 -4.89 -15.06
CA ASP A 214 20.51 -6.21 -15.70
C ASP A 214 21.20 -6.16 -17.07
N SER A 215 21.54 -4.96 -17.55
CA SER A 215 22.02 -4.73 -18.93
C SER A 215 21.05 -5.25 -19.99
N ASP A 216 19.74 -5.30 -19.69
CA ASP A 216 18.69 -5.77 -20.60
C ASP A 216 18.27 -4.65 -21.56
N VAL A 217 19.07 -4.46 -22.60
CA VAL A 217 18.86 -3.44 -23.62
C VAL A 217 17.58 -3.67 -24.42
N ALA A 218 17.22 -4.92 -24.67
CA ALA A 218 16.06 -5.27 -25.48
C ALA A 218 14.75 -4.87 -24.78
N SER A 219 14.61 -5.20 -23.50
CA SER A 219 13.42 -4.82 -22.73
C SER A 219 13.35 -3.31 -22.50
N ALA A 220 14.49 -2.65 -22.26
CA ALA A 220 14.55 -1.20 -22.11
C ALA A 220 14.07 -0.44 -23.36
N LYS A 221 14.50 -0.89 -24.54
CA LYS A 221 14.03 -0.33 -25.82
C LYS A 221 12.54 -0.50 -26.01
N ALA A 222 12.03 -1.73 -25.80
CA ALA A 222 10.61 -2.02 -25.93
C ALA A 222 9.76 -1.12 -25.01
N LEU A 223 10.22 -0.89 -23.77
CA LEU A 223 9.57 0.04 -22.85
C LEU A 223 9.59 1.49 -23.38
N TYR A 224 10.75 1.99 -23.81
CA TYR A 224 10.88 3.35 -24.34
C TYR A 224 9.99 3.58 -25.57
N GLU A 225 10.00 2.66 -26.53
CA GLU A 225 9.18 2.73 -27.74
C GLU A 225 7.69 2.73 -27.41
N ASN A 226 7.25 1.86 -26.48
CA ASN A 226 5.85 1.80 -26.05
C ASN A 226 5.39 3.12 -25.41
N LEU A 227 6.19 3.69 -24.51
CA LEU A 227 5.86 4.93 -23.82
C LEU A 227 5.86 6.15 -24.75
N THR A 228 6.82 6.18 -25.69
CA THR A 228 6.90 7.23 -26.71
C THR A 228 5.70 7.15 -27.67
N ALA A 229 5.28 5.95 -28.06
CA ALA A 229 4.11 5.73 -28.92
C ALA A 229 2.79 6.17 -28.24
N LYS A 230 2.75 6.16 -26.91
CA LYS A 230 1.60 6.59 -26.09
C LYS A 230 1.66 8.07 -25.68
N ASP A 231 2.64 8.83 -26.15
CA ASP A 231 2.89 10.24 -25.78
C ASP A 231 2.99 10.48 -24.26
N VAL A 232 3.53 9.50 -23.54
CA VAL A 232 3.75 9.59 -22.09
C VAL A 232 4.94 10.50 -21.81
N LYS A 233 4.76 11.47 -20.91
CA LYS A 233 5.86 12.33 -20.46
C LYS A 233 6.85 11.53 -19.61
N LEU A 234 8.05 11.31 -20.14
CA LEU A 234 9.15 10.65 -19.44
C LEU A 234 9.94 11.66 -18.62
N ASN A 235 10.20 11.37 -17.35
CA ASN A 235 11.05 12.23 -16.52
C ASN A 235 12.55 12.02 -16.81
N ASP A 236 13.35 12.98 -16.37
CA ASP A 236 14.79 13.00 -16.63
C ASP A 236 15.53 11.82 -15.98
N LEU A 237 15.05 11.30 -14.84
CA LEU A 237 15.66 10.14 -14.19
C LEU A 237 15.51 8.88 -15.04
N PHE A 238 14.36 8.68 -15.67
CA PHE A 238 14.11 7.61 -16.62
C PHE A 238 15.05 7.74 -17.83
N LEU A 239 15.06 8.92 -18.47
CA LEU A 239 15.86 9.18 -19.67
C LEU A 239 17.36 9.03 -19.41
N LYS A 240 17.85 9.49 -18.25
CA LYS A 240 19.25 9.34 -17.84
C LYS A 240 19.65 7.86 -17.72
N ARG A 241 18.82 7.03 -17.08
CA ARG A 241 19.08 5.59 -16.93
C ARG A 241 19.13 4.88 -18.27
N TYR A 242 18.18 5.19 -19.14
CA TYR A 242 18.12 4.59 -20.46
C TYR A 242 19.30 5.00 -21.35
N ALA A 243 19.68 6.29 -21.34
CA ALA A 243 20.85 6.78 -22.07
C ALA A 243 22.16 6.09 -21.63
N VAL A 244 22.37 5.93 -20.33
CA VAL A 244 23.55 5.25 -19.79
C VAL A 244 23.56 3.77 -20.18
N LEU A 245 22.41 3.09 -20.13
CA LEU A 245 22.28 1.70 -20.56
C LEU A 245 22.65 1.52 -22.04
N LEU A 246 22.10 2.37 -22.93
CA LEU A 246 22.40 2.32 -24.37
C LEU A 246 23.89 2.59 -24.63
N LYS A 247 24.48 3.59 -23.97
CA LYS A 247 25.91 3.89 -24.10
C LYS A 247 26.80 2.73 -23.67
N ASN A 248 26.46 2.09 -22.56
CA ASN A 248 27.21 0.92 -22.07
C ASN A 248 27.11 -0.27 -23.03
N ALA A 249 26.00 -0.39 -23.76
CA ALA A 249 25.79 -1.39 -24.80
C ALA A 249 26.41 -1.02 -26.17
N GLY A 250 27.04 0.16 -26.29
CA GLY A 250 27.61 0.65 -27.55
C GLY A 250 26.56 1.17 -28.55
N GLU A 251 25.37 1.50 -28.08
CA GLU A 251 24.25 1.95 -28.91
C GLU A 251 24.10 3.48 -28.91
N SER A 252 23.45 4.01 -29.96
CA SER A 252 23.13 5.44 -30.07
C SER A 252 21.94 5.81 -29.18
N VAL A 253 22.04 6.95 -28.50
CA VAL A 253 20.94 7.48 -27.67
C VAL A 253 20.03 8.35 -28.56
N PRO A 254 18.71 8.05 -28.65
CA PRO A 254 17.80 8.73 -29.59
C PRO A 254 17.30 10.11 -29.11
N PHE A 255 17.81 10.61 -27.98
CA PHE A 255 17.45 11.90 -27.37
C PHE A 255 18.69 12.54 -26.74
N THR A 256 18.56 13.80 -26.32
CA THR A 256 19.63 14.48 -25.60
C THR A 256 19.69 13.94 -24.17
N GLU A 257 20.82 13.34 -23.79
CA GLU A 257 20.99 12.79 -22.44
C GLU A 257 20.82 13.89 -21.38
N PRO A 258 19.99 13.68 -20.35
CA PRO A 258 19.87 14.62 -19.24
C PRO A 258 21.25 14.88 -18.58
N PRO A 259 21.66 16.15 -18.42
CA PRO A 259 23.04 16.48 -18.06
C PRO A 259 23.41 16.17 -16.61
N GLU A 260 22.44 16.23 -15.69
CA GLU A 260 22.70 16.14 -14.26
C GLU A 260 22.89 14.69 -13.76
N SER A 261 23.28 14.55 -12.49
CA SER A 261 23.53 13.24 -11.86
C SER A 261 22.24 12.48 -11.55
N PHE A 262 22.35 11.16 -11.37
CA PHE A 262 21.22 10.33 -10.90
C PHE A 262 20.66 10.82 -9.55
N GLU A 263 21.53 11.26 -8.64
CA GLU A 263 21.14 11.79 -7.33
C GLU A 263 20.34 13.08 -7.45
N PHE A 264 20.72 13.97 -8.37
CA PHE A 264 20.00 15.21 -8.64
C PHE A 264 18.56 14.93 -9.05
N TYR A 265 18.36 14.08 -10.07
CA TYR A 265 17.01 13.77 -10.56
C TYR A 265 16.18 12.95 -9.56
N ALA A 266 16.82 12.06 -8.78
CA ALA A 266 16.14 11.35 -7.71
C ALA A 266 15.63 12.29 -6.60
N LYS A 267 16.42 13.30 -6.25
CA LYS A 267 16.03 14.33 -5.28
C LYS A 267 14.91 15.21 -5.82
N GLN A 268 15.01 15.67 -7.06
CA GLN A 268 13.97 16.46 -7.72
C GLN A 268 12.62 15.72 -7.76
N LEU A 269 12.64 14.42 -8.10
CA LEU A 269 11.44 13.58 -8.12
C LEU A 269 10.86 13.38 -6.71
N LYS A 270 11.68 13.39 -5.66
CA LYS A 270 11.21 13.32 -4.28
C LYS A 270 10.55 14.62 -3.83
N GLU A 271 11.16 15.76 -4.17
CA GLU A 271 10.66 17.09 -3.82
C GLU A 271 9.33 17.42 -4.52
N SER A 272 9.14 16.97 -5.78
CA SER A 272 7.86 17.13 -6.48
C SER A 272 6.70 16.37 -5.84
N LYS A 273 6.98 15.34 -5.02
CA LYS A 273 5.95 14.59 -4.26
C LYS A 273 5.52 15.30 -2.98
N GLU A 274 6.42 16.05 -2.36
CA GLU A 274 6.18 16.68 -1.06
C GLU A 274 5.43 18.03 -1.20
N ASN A 275 5.44 18.64 -2.38
CA ASN A 275 4.67 19.84 -2.73
C ASN A 275 3.96 19.69 -4.09
N PRO A 276 2.80 19.00 -4.15
CA PRO A 276 1.94 19.09 -5.30
C PRO A 276 1.29 20.49 -5.29
N LEU A 277 1.59 21.31 -6.29
CA LEU A 277 0.89 22.57 -6.57
C LEU A 277 -0.60 22.31 -6.83
#